data_AF-X6DI53-F1
#
_entry.id   AF-X6DI53-F1
#
_cell.length_a   1.000
_cell.length_b   1.000
_cell.length_c   1.000
_cell.angle_alpha   90.00
_cell.angle_beta   90.00
_cell.angle_gamma   90.00
#
_symmetry.space_group_name_H-M   'P 1'
#
loop_
_entity.id
_entity.type
_entity.pdbx_description
1 polymer ?
#
loop_
_entity_poly.entity_id
_entity_poly.type
_entity_poly.pdbx_seq_one_letter_code
_entity_poly.pdbx_strand_id
1 'polypeptide(L)'
;MRPLPETVPFFSQWETPDMTLAVLADGAEAALRRDPLWQGSGAATLDEYAVWAANICGMACLKMILAVRGEIVPTIELARRCTGYGGYVVSAGSIKGLIYAPFVTFVQAEFGLEAQVMTNVATSDVPEILQRSRFFIASVSSSIRWPEREPPSKGGHLVLVTSASDQLFRFHNPSGHTTATQSNAVLAPSDFDRFFANRGIAVSF
;
A
#
# COMPACT_ATOMS: atom_id res chain seq x y z
N MET A 1 -7.25 16.12 -14.81
CA MET A 1 -6.63 16.94 -13.75
C MET A 1 -6.11 16.02 -12.66
N ARG A 2 -4.83 16.11 -12.28
CA ARG A 2 -4.24 15.28 -11.20
C ARG A 2 -4.89 15.64 -9.86
N PRO A 3 -5.28 14.67 -9.00
CA PRO A 3 -5.74 15.00 -7.66
C PRO A 3 -4.61 15.71 -6.90
N LEU A 4 -4.95 16.75 -6.17
CA LEU A 4 -4.00 17.33 -5.23
C LEU A 4 -3.68 16.28 -4.16
N PRO A 5 -2.42 16.10 -3.74
CA PRO A 5 -2.05 15.02 -2.84
C PRO A 5 -2.92 14.94 -1.57
N GLU A 6 -3.27 16.09 -0.98
CA GLU A 6 -4.11 16.21 0.20
C GLU A 6 -5.56 15.77 -0.01
N THR A 7 -6.02 15.67 -1.26
CA THR A 7 -7.38 15.22 -1.62
C THR A 7 -7.47 13.71 -1.83
N VAL A 8 -6.33 12.99 -1.83
CA VAL A 8 -6.31 11.53 -1.96
C VAL A 8 -6.75 10.92 -0.62
N PRO A 9 -7.86 10.15 -0.57
CA PRO A 9 -8.30 9.52 0.67
C PRO A 9 -7.24 8.58 1.23
N PHE A 10 -7.13 8.52 2.56
CA PHE A 10 -6.27 7.58 3.25
C PHE A 10 -7.06 6.38 3.75
N PHE A 11 -6.55 5.17 3.50
CA PHE A 11 -7.01 3.94 4.12
C PHE A 11 -5.80 3.19 4.68
N SER A 12 -5.89 2.77 5.95
CA SER A 12 -4.92 1.87 6.54
C SER A 12 -5.06 0.46 5.93
N GLN A 13 -4.01 -0.35 6.02
CA GLN A 13 -4.10 -1.77 5.66
C GLN A 13 -4.92 -2.58 6.68
N TRP A 14 -5.15 -2.04 7.87
CA TRP A 14 -6.12 -2.56 8.83
C TRP A 14 -7.33 -1.64 8.81
N GLU A 15 -8.51 -2.18 9.10
CA GLU A 15 -9.73 -1.35 9.06
C GLU A 15 -9.76 -0.32 10.19
N THR A 16 -9.14 -0.61 11.34
CA THR A 16 -8.83 0.40 12.36
C THR A 16 -7.41 0.95 12.17
N PRO A 17 -7.23 2.24 11.83
CA PRO A 17 -5.89 2.81 11.55
C PRO A 17 -4.88 2.69 12.69
N ASP A 18 -5.37 2.68 13.94
CA ASP A 18 -4.51 2.67 15.13
C ASP A 18 -3.99 1.27 15.51
N MET A 19 -4.28 0.24 14.70
CA MET A 19 -3.86 -1.14 14.98
C MET A 19 -2.35 -1.38 14.88
N THR A 20 -1.57 -0.47 14.29
CA THR A 20 -0.12 -0.68 14.06
C THR A 20 0.63 -1.13 15.30
N LEU A 21 0.44 -0.42 16.42
CA LEU A 21 1.21 -0.67 17.63
C LEU A 21 0.82 -2.00 18.27
N ALA A 22 -0.46 -2.34 18.27
CA ALA A 22 -0.94 -3.65 18.73
C ALA A 22 -0.38 -4.79 17.85
N VAL A 23 -0.40 -4.63 16.52
CA VAL A 23 0.16 -5.62 15.58
C VAL A 23 1.66 -5.84 15.80
N LEU A 24 2.40 -4.78 16.13
CA LEU A 24 3.83 -4.87 16.41
C LEU A 24 4.13 -5.50 17.77
N ALA A 25 3.32 -5.19 18.79
CA ALA A 25 3.51 -5.69 20.15
C ALA A 25 3.10 -7.16 20.29
N ASP A 26 1.94 -7.52 19.73
CA ASP A 26 1.29 -8.81 19.98
C ASP A 26 1.36 -9.76 18.79
N GLY A 27 1.87 -9.28 17.64
CA GLY A 27 1.82 -9.99 16.37
C GLY A 27 0.48 -9.80 15.64
N ALA A 28 0.53 -9.88 14.31
CA ALA A 28 -0.62 -9.61 13.45
C ALA A 28 -1.82 -10.54 13.74
N GLU A 29 -1.57 -11.83 13.91
CA GLU A 29 -2.64 -12.82 14.14
C GLU A 29 -3.43 -12.51 15.43
N ALA A 30 -2.74 -12.22 16.53
CA ALA A 30 -3.40 -11.96 17.80
C ALA A 30 -4.06 -10.57 17.84
N ALA A 31 -3.39 -9.55 17.32
CA ALA A 31 -3.88 -8.18 17.35
C ALA A 31 -5.11 -7.98 16.45
N LEU A 32 -5.08 -8.49 15.21
CA LEU A 32 -6.13 -8.22 14.22
C LEU A 32 -7.45 -8.91 14.54
N ARG A 33 -7.43 -9.96 15.37
CA ARG A 33 -8.64 -10.55 15.96
C ARG A 33 -9.41 -9.59 16.88
N ARG A 34 -8.78 -8.48 17.31
CA ARG A 34 -9.39 -7.45 18.16
C ARG A 34 -9.65 -6.15 17.41
N ASP A 35 -9.45 -6.12 16.09
CA ASP A 35 -9.78 -4.95 15.28
C ASP A 35 -11.31 -4.75 15.28
N PRO A 36 -11.84 -3.66 15.85
CA PRO A 36 -13.28 -3.46 15.95
C PRO A 36 -13.97 -3.21 14.61
N LEU A 37 -13.22 -2.83 13.57
CA LEU A 37 -13.75 -2.44 12.26
C LEU A 37 -13.52 -3.52 11.18
N TRP A 38 -13.07 -4.72 11.57
CA TRP A 38 -12.69 -5.79 10.64
C TRP A 38 -13.75 -6.09 9.56
N GLN A 39 -15.04 -5.96 9.88
CA GLN A 39 -16.14 -6.21 8.94
C GLN A 39 -16.11 -5.27 7.73
N GLY A 40 -15.58 -4.05 7.88
CA GLY A 40 -15.40 -3.08 6.78
C GLY A 40 -14.45 -3.56 5.68
N SER A 41 -13.64 -4.58 5.97
CA SER A 41 -12.71 -5.18 5.00
C SER A 41 -13.40 -6.03 3.94
N GLY A 42 -14.64 -6.47 4.18
CA GLY A 42 -15.34 -7.44 3.33
C GLY A 42 -14.94 -8.91 3.58
N ALA A 43 -14.22 -9.18 4.67
CA ALA A 43 -14.03 -10.55 5.17
C ALA A 43 -15.37 -11.15 5.63
N ALA A 44 -15.58 -12.43 5.32
CA ALA A 44 -16.73 -13.20 5.79
C ALA A 44 -16.57 -13.61 7.26
N THR A 45 -15.34 -13.79 7.72
CA THR A 45 -15.02 -14.17 9.11
C THR A 45 -13.85 -13.39 9.65
N LEU A 46 -13.77 -13.31 10.97
CA LEU A 46 -12.62 -12.73 11.66
C LEU A 46 -11.32 -13.51 11.37
N ASP A 47 -11.41 -14.82 11.14
CA ASP A 47 -10.26 -15.64 10.74
C ASP A 47 -9.74 -15.25 9.35
N GLU A 48 -10.64 -15.04 8.38
CA GLU A 48 -10.26 -14.53 7.06
C GLU A 48 -9.59 -13.16 7.20
N TYR A 49 -10.16 -12.26 8.01
CA TYR A 49 -9.57 -10.96 8.27
C TYR A 49 -8.15 -11.06 8.82
N ALA A 50 -7.95 -11.82 9.89
CA ALA A 50 -6.66 -11.95 10.56
C ALA A 50 -5.57 -12.54 9.65
N VAL A 51 -5.93 -13.48 8.77
CA VAL A 51 -5.01 -14.07 7.80
C VAL A 51 -4.62 -13.07 6.71
N TRP A 52 -5.58 -12.32 6.17
CA TRP A 52 -5.34 -11.41 5.05
C TRP A 52 -4.73 -10.07 5.46
N ALA A 53 -5.16 -9.47 6.57
CA ALA A 53 -4.89 -8.07 6.88
C ALA A 53 -3.41 -7.72 7.09
N ALA A 54 -2.54 -8.71 7.32
CA ALA A 54 -1.09 -8.52 7.32
C ALA A 54 -0.47 -8.30 5.92
N ASN A 55 -1.15 -8.71 4.85
CA ASN A 55 -0.59 -8.86 3.50
C ASN A 55 -1.26 -7.97 2.43
N ILE A 56 -2.13 -7.04 2.84
CA ILE A 56 -3.00 -6.25 1.95
C ILE A 56 -2.60 -4.79 1.79
N CYS A 57 -1.36 -4.40 2.13
CA CYS A 57 -0.89 -3.02 1.94
C CYS A 57 -1.02 -2.54 0.48
N GLY A 58 -0.83 -3.43 -0.49
CA GLY A 58 -1.08 -3.13 -1.91
C GLY A 58 -2.56 -2.92 -2.26
N MET A 59 -3.48 -3.69 -1.64
CA MET A 59 -4.92 -3.48 -1.81
C MET A 59 -5.40 -2.21 -1.11
N ALA A 60 -4.80 -1.83 0.03
CA ALA A 60 -5.04 -0.54 0.64
C ALA A 60 -4.63 0.61 -0.29
N CYS A 61 -3.48 0.48 -0.97
CA CYS A 61 -3.06 1.43 -2.02
C CYS A 61 -4.07 1.49 -3.17
N LEU A 62 -4.57 0.34 -3.65
CA LEU A 62 -5.60 0.30 -4.69
C LEU A 62 -6.91 0.94 -4.21
N LYS A 63 -7.38 0.64 -2.99
CA LYS A 63 -8.58 1.23 -2.39
C LYS A 63 -8.49 2.76 -2.35
N MET A 64 -7.33 3.32 -1.98
CA MET A 64 -7.09 4.76 -2.02
C MET A 64 -7.17 5.34 -3.44
N ILE A 65 -6.61 4.66 -4.45
CA ILE A 65 -6.69 5.08 -5.86
C ILE A 65 -8.15 5.05 -6.37
N LEU A 66 -8.90 3.99 -6.07
CA LEU A 66 -10.31 3.85 -6.44
C LEU A 66 -11.18 4.90 -5.75
N ALA A 67 -10.88 5.21 -4.48
CA ALA A 67 -11.61 6.24 -3.73
C ALA A 67 -11.49 7.63 -4.37
N VAL A 68 -10.37 7.94 -5.04
CA VAL A 68 -10.22 9.18 -5.83
C VAL A 68 -11.19 9.23 -7.02
N ARG A 69 -11.57 8.07 -7.57
CA ARG A 69 -12.62 7.96 -8.61
C ARG A 69 -14.05 7.95 -8.04
N GLY A 70 -14.20 8.02 -6.72
CA GLY A 70 -15.50 7.89 -6.05
C GLY A 70 -15.94 6.44 -5.85
N GLU A 71 -15.05 5.46 -6.03
CA GLU A 71 -15.34 4.04 -5.85
C GLU A 71 -14.73 3.52 -4.54
N ILE A 72 -15.56 2.94 -3.67
CA ILE A 72 -15.09 2.31 -2.42
C ILE A 72 -15.34 0.81 -2.52
N VAL A 73 -14.26 0.03 -2.56
CA VAL A 73 -14.30 -1.44 -2.57
C VAL A 73 -13.62 -1.96 -1.29
N PRO A 74 -14.23 -2.91 -0.55
CA PRO A 74 -13.63 -3.51 0.63
C PRO A 74 -12.26 -4.16 0.35
N THR A 75 -11.31 -4.01 1.28
CA THR A 75 -9.90 -4.32 1.05
C THR A 75 -9.63 -5.82 0.84
N ILE A 76 -10.33 -6.69 1.56
CA ILE A 76 -10.22 -8.14 1.40
C ILE A 76 -10.98 -8.64 0.17
N GLU A 77 -12.06 -7.97 -0.23
CA GLU A 77 -12.71 -8.25 -1.50
C GLU A 77 -11.75 -8.00 -2.68
N LEU A 78 -11.03 -6.88 -2.67
CA LEU A 78 -9.97 -6.60 -3.64
C LEU A 78 -8.90 -7.68 -3.64
N ALA A 79 -8.45 -8.12 -2.46
CA ALA A 79 -7.45 -9.18 -2.33
C ALA A 79 -7.94 -10.51 -2.94
N ARG A 80 -9.18 -10.89 -2.66
CA ARG A 80 -9.82 -12.11 -3.17
C ARG A 80 -9.93 -12.08 -4.70
N ARG A 81 -10.40 -10.96 -5.27
CA ARG A 81 -10.47 -10.78 -6.73
C ARG A 81 -9.08 -10.83 -7.36
N CYS A 82 -8.11 -10.10 -6.79
CA CYS A 82 -6.73 -10.09 -7.27
C CYS A 82 -6.07 -11.49 -7.18
N THR A 83 -6.45 -12.32 -6.22
CA THR A 83 -5.99 -13.71 -6.10
C THR A 83 -6.41 -14.55 -7.31
N GLY A 84 -7.61 -14.32 -7.86
CA GLY A 84 -8.09 -14.99 -9.08
C GLY A 84 -7.21 -14.73 -10.32
N TYR A 85 -6.47 -13.62 -10.31
CA TYR A 85 -5.49 -13.27 -11.36
C TYR A 85 -4.08 -13.79 -11.07
N GLY A 86 -3.85 -14.37 -9.89
CA GLY A 86 -2.52 -14.77 -9.41
C GLY A 86 -1.75 -13.65 -8.69
N GLY A 87 -2.41 -12.57 -8.29
CA GLY A 87 -1.77 -11.47 -7.52
C GLY A 87 -1.39 -11.85 -6.09
N TYR A 88 -2.00 -12.91 -5.57
CA TYR A 88 -1.65 -13.50 -4.28
C TYR A 88 -1.54 -15.01 -4.42
N VAL A 89 -0.61 -15.59 -3.66
CA VAL A 89 -0.49 -17.05 -3.52
C VAL A 89 -0.74 -17.38 -2.05
N VAL A 90 -1.79 -18.16 -1.81
CA VAL A 90 -2.19 -18.63 -0.49
C VAL A 90 -1.65 -20.06 -0.32
N SER A 91 -0.82 -20.29 0.69
CA SER A 91 -0.24 -21.60 0.99
C SER A 91 -0.24 -21.87 2.49
N ALA A 92 -0.93 -22.93 2.93
CA ALA A 92 -0.92 -23.49 4.29
C ALA A 92 -0.59 -22.49 5.42
N GLY A 93 -1.40 -21.43 5.55
CA GLY A 93 -1.28 -20.43 6.63
C GLY A 93 -0.39 -19.21 6.32
N SER A 94 0.15 -19.08 5.10
CA SER A 94 0.90 -17.90 4.66
C SER A 94 0.38 -17.36 3.33
N ILE A 95 0.43 -16.04 3.19
CA ILE A 95 0.11 -15.34 1.96
C ILE A 95 1.41 -14.66 1.52
N LYS A 96 1.86 -14.95 0.30
CA LYS A 96 3.00 -14.21 -0.26
C LYS A 96 2.56 -12.78 -0.57
N GLY A 97 3.47 -11.82 -0.41
CA GLY A 97 3.22 -10.42 -0.77
C GLY A 97 2.75 -10.27 -2.21
N LEU A 98 2.06 -9.16 -2.49
CA LEU A 98 1.44 -8.87 -3.79
C LEU A 98 2.41 -9.08 -4.96
N ILE A 99 2.01 -9.88 -5.94
CA ILE A 99 2.76 -10.13 -7.17
C ILE A 99 2.35 -9.09 -8.22
N TYR A 100 3.33 -8.29 -8.68
CA TYR A 100 3.03 -7.04 -9.42
C TYR A 100 2.46 -7.26 -10.82
N ALA A 101 2.99 -8.21 -11.59
CA ALA A 101 2.50 -8.41 -12.96
C ALA A 101 1.03 -8.89 -12.98
N PRO A 102 0.63 -9.91 -12.20
CA PRO A 102 -0.78 -10.27 -12.03
C PRO A 102 -1.65 -9.14 -11.49
N PHE A 103 -1.15 -8.33 -10.55
CA PHE A 103 -1.85 -7.16 -10.06
C PHE A 103 -2.13 -6.15 -11.16
N VAL A 104 -1.15 -5.87 -12.03
CA VAL A 104 -1.31 -4.98 -13.18
C VAL A 104 -2.41 -5.49 -14.11
N THR A 105 -2.40 -6.79 -14.45
CA THR A 105 -3.46 -7.41 -15.26
C THR A 105 -4.83 -7.28 -14.58
N PHE A 106 -4.91 -7.53 -13.27
CA PHE A 106 -6.13 -7.39 -12.49
C PHE A 106 -6.70 -5.98 -12.55
N VAL A 107 -5.90 -4.94 -12.27
CA VAL A 107 -6.41 -3.57 -12.20
C VAL A 107 -6.77 -2.98 -13.56
N GLN A 108 -6.09 -3.42 -14.62
CA GLN A 108 -6.43 -3.08 -16.00
C GLN A 108 -7.78 -3.71 -16.38
N ALA A 109 -7.97 -5.00 -16.10
CA ALA A 109 -9.18 -5.72 -16.48
C ALA A 109 -10.42 -5.28 -15.70
N GLU A 110 -10.29 -5.15 -14.37
CA GLU A 110 -11.44 -5.03 -13.47
C GLU A 110 -11.84 -3.58 -13.17
N PHE A 111 -10.92 -2.63 -13.37
CA PHE A 111 -11.15 -1.22 -13.08
C PHE A 111 -10.80 -0.29 -14.24
N GLY A 112 -10.24 -0.81 -15.34
CA GLY A 112 -9.80 0.02 -16.47
C GLY A 112 -8.65 0.98 -16.12
N LEU A 113 -7.83 0.64 -15.12
CA LEU A 113 -6.67 1.46 -14.76
C LEU A 113 -5.51 1.23 -15.73
N GLU A 114 -4.77 2.30 -16.04
CA GLU A 114 -3.47 2.18 -16.67
C GLU A 114 -2.44 1.86 -15.59
N ALA A 115 -1.76 0.72 -15.69
CA ALA A 115 -0.76 0.31 -14.71
C ALA A 115 0.45 -0.36 -15.37
N GLN A 116 1.64 -0.13 -14.80
CA GLN A 116 2.90 -0.70 -15.29
C GLN A 116 3.83 -1.05 -14.13
N VAL A 117 4.43 -2.24 -14.19
CA VAL A 117 5.49 -2.66 -13.27
C VAL A 117 6.77 -1.89 -13.61
N MET A 118 7.37 -1.26 -12.59
CA MET A 118 8.62 -0.53 -12.70
C MET A 118 9.69 -1.20 -11.82
N THR A 119 10.84 -1.50 -12.41
CA THR A 119 12.00 -2.12 -11.72
C THR A 119 13.26 -1.33 -12.03
N ASN A 120 14.27 -1.41 -11.15
CA ASN A 120 15.52 -0.65 -11.27
C ASN A 120 15.28 0.87 -11.34
N VAL A 121 14.30 1.34 -10.56
CA VAL A 121 13.94 2.77 -10.47
C VAL A 121 14.82 3.44 -9.43
N ALA A 122 15.60 4.45 -9.81
CA ALA A 122 16.26 5.29 -8.82
C ALA A 122 15.23 6.23 -8.16
N THR A 123 15.46 6.61 -6.91
CA THR A 123 14.57 7.56 -6.21
C THR A 123 14.44 8.88 -6.98
N SER A 124 15.51 9.33 -7.64
CA SER A 124 15.52 10.52 -8.52
C SER A 124 14.59 10.43 -9.73
N ASP A 125 14.20 9.23 -10.16
CA ASP A 125 13.40 9.02 -11.37
C ASP A 125 11.89 9.03 -11.05
N VAL A 126 11.51 8.84 -9.78
CA VAL A 126 10.10 8.80 -9.35
C VAL A 126 9.34 10.09 -9.70
N PRO A 127 9.90 11.31 -9.56
CA PRO A 127 9.24 12.52 -10.04
C PRO A 127 8.85 12.46 -11.53
N GLU A 128 9.70 11.93 -12.41
CA GLU A 128 9.39 11.80 -13.84
C GLU A 128 8.29 10.74 -14.08
N ILE A 129 8.35 9.61 -13.38
CA ILE A 129 7.27 8.60 -13.41
C ILE A 129 5.94 9.27 -13.06
N LEU A 130 5.93 10.06 -11.99
CA LEU A 130 4.77 10.81 -11.54
C LEU A 130 4.36 11.97 -12.46
N GLN A 131 5.15 12.38 -13.46
CA GLN A 131 4.67 13.28 -14.51
C GLN A 131 3.78 12.55 -15.53
N ARG A 132 4.02 11.25 -15.71
CA ARG A 132 3.33 10.39 -16.69
C ARG A 132 2.22 9.55 -16.05
N SER A 133 2.29 9.32 -14.74
CA SER A 133 1.27 8.61 -13.96
C SER A 133 0.76 9.47 -12.81
N ARG A 134 -0.49 9.23 -12.38
CA ARG A 134 -1.07 9.95 -11.24
C ARG A 134 -0.45 9.52 -9.92
N PHE A 135 -0.16 8.23 -9.81
CA PHE A 135 0.33 7.59 -8.59
C PHE A 135 1.51 6.67 -8.88
N PHE A 136 2.25 6.36 -7.81
CA PHE A 136 3.25 5.31 -7.81
C PHE A 136 3.14 4.49 -6.52
N ILE A 137 2.78 3.21 -6.65
CA ILE A 137 2.76 2.26 -5.54
C ILE A 137 4.21 1.79 -5.34
N ALA A 138 4.91 2.39 -4.38
CA ALA A 138 6.33 2.14 -4.15
C ALA A 138 6.54 0.96 -3.20
N SER A 139 7.48 0.06 -3.54
CA SER A 139 7.94 -0.97 -2.61
C SER A 139 8.97 -0.39 -1.66
N VAL A 140 8.67 -0.45 -0.37
CA VAL A 140 9.51 0.10 0.70
C VAL A 140 9.66 -0.91 1.83
N SER A 141 10.65 -0.70 2.69
CA SER A 141 10.68 -1.36 4.01
C SER A 141 9.46 -0.96 4.84
N SER A 142 8.91 -1.91 5.60
CA SER A 142 7.86 -1.63 6.57
C SER A 142 8.32 -0.70 7.70
N SER A 143 9.64 -0.60 7.95
CA SER A 143 10.23 0.30 8.94
C SER A 143 10.13 1.78 8.59
N ILE A 144 9.69 2.14 7.37
CA ILE A 144 9.42 3.54 6.97
C ILE A 144 8.41 4.25 7.89
N ARG A 145 7.64 3.47 8.67
CA ARG A 145 6.79 4.00 9.75
C ARG A 145 7.57 4.70 10.87
N TRP A 146 8.89 4.51 10.95
CA TRP A 146 9.84 5.22 11.82
C TRP A 146 10.98 5.80 10.96
N PRO A 147 10.77 6.96 10.33
CA PRO A 147 11.74 7.55 9.41
C PRO A 147 13.12 7.82 10.00
N GLU A 148 13.19 7.98 11.32
CA GLU A 148 14.43 8.22 12.06
C GLU A 148 15.32 6.97 12.18
N ARG A 149 14.82 5.78 11.82
CA ARG A 149 15.54 4.50 11.97
C ARG A 149 16.09 4.00 10.65
N GLU A 150 17.25 3.35 10.72
CA GLU A 150 17.78 2.62 9.57
C GLU A 150 16.96 1.34 9.30
N PRO A 151 16.56 1.07 8.04
CA PRO A 151 15.82 -0.13 7.71
C PRO A 151 16.73 -1.37 7.75
N PRO A 152 16.26 -2.50 8.32
CA PRO A 152 17.02 -3.75 8.31
C PRO A 152 17.09 -4.38 6.90
N SER A 153 16.15 -4.01 6.02
CA SER A 153 16.08 -4.45 4.62
C SER A 153 15.23 -3.48 3.82
N LYS A 154 15.31 -3.52 2.49
CA LYS A 154 14.42 -2.77 1.58
C LYS A 154 13.30 -3.67 1.07
N GLY A 155 12.08 -3.13 0.99
CA GLY A 155 10.90 -3.83 0.47
C GLY A 155 10.11 -4.62 1.53
N GLY A 156 9.14 -5.40 1.08
CA GLY A 156 8.21 -6.14 1.95
C GLY A 156 6.96 -5.34 2.38
N HIS A 157 6.91 -4.05 2.07
CA HIS A 157 5.74 -3.19 2.25
C HIS A 157 5.47 -2.34 1.00
N LEU A 158 4.25 -1.81 0.89
CA LEU A 158 3.82 -0.93 -0.19
C LEU A 158 3.22 0.36 0.37
N VAL A 159 3.60 1.48 -0.22
CA VAL A 159 3.05 2.81 0.07
C VAL A 159 2.58 3.48 -1.22
N LEU A 160 1.60 4.37 -1.11
CA LEU A 160 1.07 5.10 -2.26
C LEU A 160 1.71 6.49 -2.34
N VAL A 161 2.66 6.67 -3.24
CA VAL A 161 3.27 7.99 -3.50
C VAL A 161 2.31 8.83 -4.35
N THR A 162 1.94 10.00 -3.83
CA THR A 162 0.98 10.93 -4.43
C THR A 162 1.67 12.13 -5.07
N SER A 163 2.86 12.50 -4.58
CA SER A 163 3.74 13.49 -5.22
C SER A 163 5.20 13.26 -4.85
N ALA A 164 6.13 13.55 -5.76
CA ALA A 164 7.57 13.57 -5.47
C ALA A 164 8.26 14.71 -6.24
N SER A 165 9.31 15.26 -5.64
CA SER A 165 10.24 16.21 -6.24
C SER A 165 11.68 15.91 -5.80
N ASP A 166 12.62 16.76 -6.21
CA ASP A 166 13.99 16.80 -5.71
C ASP A 166 14.10 17.21 -4.23
N GLN A 167 13.03 17.73 -3.63
CA GLN A 167 13.01 18.22 -2.25
C GLN A 167 12.19 17.31 -1.31
N LEU A 168 11.10 16.72 -1.79
CA LEU A 168 10.21 15.94 -0.92
C LEU A 168 9.49 14.82 -1.65
N PHE A 169 9.19 13.77 -0.90
CA PHE A 169 8.26 12.70 -1.23
C PHE A 169 7.05 12.81 -0.32
N ARG A 170 5.85 12.76 -0.91
CA ARG A 170 4.59 12.67 -0.18
C ARG A 170 3.87 11.37 -0.52
N PHE A 171 3.45 10.65 0.51
CA PHE A 171 2.84 9.35 0.35
C PHE A 171 1.85 9.02 1.46
N HIS A 172 0.95 8.09 1.15
CA HIS A 172 0.14 7.39 2.14
C HIS A 172 0.83 6.07 2.50
N ASN A 173 1.04 5.85 3.79
CA ASN A 173 1.62 4.62 4.33
C ASN A 173 0.55 3.84 5.10
N PRO A 174 0.03 2.74 4.52
CA PRO A 174 -1.06 1.97 5.11
C PRO A 174 -0.74 1.37 6.48
N SER A 175 0.55 1.24 6.83
CA SER A 175 1.02 0.70 8.12
C SER A 175 1.65 1.75 9.03
N GLY A 176 1.36 3.04 8.80
CA GLY A 176 1.82 4.12 9.67
C GLY A 176 1.15 4.06 11.05
N HIS A 177 1.87 4.48 12.09
CA HIS A 177 1.41 4.38 13.49
C HIS A 177 1.09 5.72 14.13
N THR A 178 1.35 6.82 13.42
CA THR A 178 1.00 8.19 13.79
C THR A 178 0.38 8.87 12.59
N THR A 179 -0.42 9.91 12.80
CA THR A 179 -1.00 10.69 11.69
C THR A 179 0.07 11.14 10.70
N ALA A 180 1.23 11.61 11.19
CA ALA A 180 2.35 12.08 10.39
C ALA A 180 3.04 10.99 9.55
N THR A 181 2.90 9.72 9.94
CA THR A 181 3.50 8.57 9.24
C THR A 181 2.47 7.73 8.49
N GLN A 182 1.18 8.13 8.51
CA GLN A 182 0.06 7.48 7.85
C GLN A 182 -0.37 8.22 6.59
N SER A 183 -1.04 9.36 6.76
CA SER A 183 -1.67 10.11 5.69
C SER A 183 -0.80 11.30 5.31
N ASN A 184 -0.55 11.47 4.01
CA ASN A 184 0.27 12.55 3.48
C ASN A 184 1.63 12.68 4.16
N ALA A 185 2.21 11.55 4.57
CA ALA A 185 3.54 11.46 5.17
C ALA A 185 4.56 12.08 4.22
N VAL A 186 5.52 12.82 4.77
CA VAL A 186 6.53 13.55 4.00
C VAL A 186 7.92 13.12 4.43
N LEU A 187 8.77 12.83 3.45
CA LEU A 187 10.20 12.56 3.65
C LEU A 187 11.05 13.31 2.62
N ALA A 188 12.29 13.63 2.97
CA ALA A 188 13.28 14.04 1.96
C ALA A 188 13.60 12.85 1.03
N PRO A 189 14.02 13.08 -0.23
CA PRO A 189 14.36 12.00 -1.15
C PRO A 189 15.42 11.04 -0.60
N SER A 190 16.45 11.54 0.08
CA SER A 190 17.48 10.72 0.71
C SER A 190 16.92 9.83 1.82
N ASP A 191 15.95 10.32 2.59
CA ASP A 191 15.28 9.52 3.62
C ASP A 191 14.39 8.46 3.01
N PHE A 192 13.61 8.80 1.98
CA PHE A 192 12.78 7.84 1.28
C PHE A 192 13.63 6.72 0.63
N ASP A 193 14.77 7.07 0.02
CA ASP A 193 15.67 6.12 -0.65
C ASP A 193 16.20 5.03 0.28
N ARG A 194 16.46 5.35 1.57
CA ARG A 194 16.87 4.35 2.57
C ARG A 194 15.90 3.18 2.63
N PHE A 195 14.60 3.43 2.50
CA PHE A 195 13.55 2.40 2.57
C PHE A 195 13.16 1.84 1.20
N PHE A 196 13.32 2.61 0.12
CA PHE A 196 12.83 2.26 -1.21
C PHE A 196 13.60 1.11 -1.85
N ALA A 197 12.87 0.09 -2.31
CA ALA A 197 13.40 -1.13 -2.91
C ALA A 197 13.62 -1.04 -4.43
N ASN A 198 13.68 0.19 -4.98
CA ASN A 198 13.94 0.48 -6.39
C ASN A 198 12.96 -0.20 -7.36
N ARG A 199 11.72 -0.41 -6.90
CA ARG A 199 10.64 -1.02 -7.68
C ARG A 199 9.27 -0.58 -7.19
N GLY A 200 8.29 -0.65 -8.07
CA GLY A 200 6.91 -0.32 -7.74
C GLY A 200 5.99 -0.47 -8.95
N ILE A 201 4.84 0.19 -8.88
CA ILE A 201 3.81 0.12 -9.91
C ILE A 201 3.34 1.54 -10.20
N ALA A 202 3.56 2.02 -11.41
CA ALA A 202 3.00 3.28 -11.88
C ALA A 202 1.51 3.06 -12.19
N VAL A 203 0.63 3.95 -11.73
CA VAL A 203 -0.82 3.82 -11.92
C VAL A 203 -1.45 5.14 -12.34
N SER A 204 -2.36 5.09 -13.32
CA SER A 204 -3.11 6.23 -13.86
C SER A 204 -4.53 5.83 -14.29
N PHE A 205 -5.34 6.85 -14.63
CA PHE A 205 -6.67 6.77 -15.25
C PHE A 205 -7.10 8.15 -15.78
#